data_AF-A0ABD0PYK7-F1
#
_entry.id   AF-A0ABD0PYK7-F1
#
_cell.length_a   1.000
_cell.length_b   1.000
_cell.length_c   1.000
_cell.angle_alpha   90.00
_cell.angle_beta   90.00
_cell.angle_gamma   90.00
#
_symmetry.space_group_name_H-M   'P 1'
#
loop_
_entity.id
_entity.type
_entity.pdbx_description
1 polymer ?
#
loop_
_entity_poly.entity_id
_entity_poly.type
_entity_poly.pdbx_seq_one_letter_code
_entity_poly.pdbx_strand_id
1 'polypeptide(L)' 'VFVPESAQVGKPVGKIKAKDEDIGINAEIKYSILNPEGAGMFSISTDKDTREGVITLRK' A
#
# COMPACT_ATOMS: atom_id res chain seq x y z
N VAL A 1 -9.03 -2.05 -11.67
CA VAL A 1 -9.37 -2.74 -10.40
C VAL A 1 -10.52 -1.97 -9.79
N PHE A 2 -11.64 -2.63 -9.48
CA PHE A 2 -12.81 -2.01 -8.85
C PHE A 2 -12.98 -2.60 -7.45
N VAL A 3 -13.12 -1.74 -6.43
CA VAL A 3 -13.42 -2.16 -5.06
C VAL A 3 -14.79 -1.63 -4.69
N PRO A 4 -15.74 -2.48 -4.25
CA PRO A 4 -17.05 -2.04 -3.83
C PRO A 4 -16.96 -1.25 -2.51
N GLU A 5 -17.77 -0.21 -2.36
CA GLU A 5 -17.82 0.64 -1.16
C GLU A 5 -18.30 -0.15 0.09
N SER A 6 -18.99 -1.28 -0.11
CA SER A 6 -19.35 -2.24 0.96
C SER A 6 -18.20 -3.15 1.40
N ALA A 7 -16.99 -3.01 0.86
CA ALA A 7 -15.85 -3.80 1.28
C ALA A 7 -15.53 -3.52 2.76
N GLN A 8 -15.27 -4.57 3.52
CA GLN A 8 -14.89 -4.43 4.92
C GLN A 8 -13.61 -3.63 5.06
N VAL A 9 -13.60 -2.74 6.06
CA VAL A 9 -12.41 -1.98 6.46
C VAL A 9 -11.27 -2.94 6.75
N GLY A 10 -10.09 -2.64 6.21
CA GLY A 10 -8.92 -3.50 6.28
C GLY A 10 -8.80 -4.52 5.14
N LYS A 11 -9.78 -4.61 4.23
CA LYS A 11 -9.60 -5.42 3.01
C LYS A 11 -8.45 -4.88 2.16
N PRO A 12 -7.54 -5.75 1.68
CA PRO A 12 -6.53 -5.35 0.70
C PRO A 12 -7.22 -5.03 -0.62
N VAL A 13 -7.09 -3.78 -1.04
CA VAL A 13 -7.60 -3.22 -2.30
C VAL A 13 -6.65 -3.54 -3.45
N GLY A 14 -5.36 -3.54 -3.15
CA GLY A 14 -4.31 -3.84 -4.11
C GLY A 14 -2.95 -3.97 -3.46
N LYS A 15 -1.99 -4.48 -4.23
CA LYS A 15 -0.57 -4.52 -3.86
C LYS A 15 0.22 -3.81 -4.95
N ILE A 16 1.23 -3.06 -4.52
CA ILE A 16 2.19 -2.42 -5.40
C ILE A 16 3.59 -2.92 -5.06
N LYS A 17 4.45 -3.05 -6.07
CA LYS A 17 5.83 -3.47 -5.88
C LYS A 17 6.72 -2.50 -6.63
N ALA A 18 7.52 -1.75 -5.90
CA ALA A 18 8.65 -1.04 -6.48
C ALA A 18 9.87 -1.98 -6.52
N LYS A 19 10.66 -1.82 -7.57
CA LYS A 19 11.89 -2.57 -7.76
C LYS A 19 13.05 -1.64 -7.41
N ASP A 20 13.80 -2.02 -6.40
CA ASP A 20 15.04 -1.37 -6.00
C ASP A 20 16.19 -2.34 -6.32
N GLU A 21 17.26 -1.84 -6.95
CA GLU A 21 18.42 -2.65 -7.36
C GLU A 21 19.45 -2.79 -6.22
N ASP A 22 19.31 -2.01 -5.14
CA ASP A 22 20.20 -2.09 -3.99
C ASP A 22 19.84 -3.29 -3.08
N ILE A 23 20.84 -3.70 -2.29
CA ILE A 23 20.73 -4.81 -1.33
C ILE A 23 21.02 -4.29 0.07
N GLY A 24 20.24 -4.74 1.06
CA GLY A 24 20.40 -4.34 2.46
C GLY A 24 19.53 -3.14 2.85
N ILE A 25 20.05 -2.28 3.72
CA ILE A 25 19.30 -1.14 4.31
C ILE A 25 18.87 -0.13 3.24
N ASN A 26 19.64 -0.02 2.16
CA ASN A 26 19.33 0.87 1.02
C ASN A 26 18.14 0.38 0.20
N ALA A 27 17.73 -0.89 0.36
CA ALA A 27 16.58 -1.47 -0.34
C ALA A 27 15.24 -1.28 0.40
N GLU A 28 15.20 -0.38 1.40
CA GLU A 28 13.97 -0.08 2.15
C GLU A 28 13.06 0.84 1.33
N ILE A 29 11.87 0.32 1.00
CA ILE A 29 10.88 1.06 0.20
C ILE A 29 9.77 1.57 1.11
N LYS A 30 9.54 2.89 1.06
CA LYS A 30 8.44 3.54 1.76
C LYS A 30 7.41 4.04 0.76
N TYR A 31 6.17 3.57 0.92
CA TYR A 31 5.05 4.02 0.11
C TYR A 31 4.18 5.01 0.88
N SER A 32 3.69 6.04 0.20
CA SER A 32 2.82 7.08 0.77
C SER A 32 1.75 7.46 -0.24
N ILE A 33 0.54 7.74 0.24
CA ILE A 33 -0.56 8.22 -0.60
C ILE A 33 -0.48 9.75 -0.66
N LEU A 34 -0.24 10.31 -1.85
CA LEU A 34 -0.12 11.76 -2.04
C LEU A 34 -1.48 12.46 -2.17
N ASN A 35 -2.51 11.74 -2.63
CA ASN A 35 -3.84 12.30 -2.77
C ASN A 35 -4.52 12.41 -1.39
N PRO A 36 -4.94 13.60 -0.95
CA PRO A 36 -5.53 13.79 0.38
C PRO A 36 -6.87 13.04 0.54
N GLU A 37 -7.73 13.03 -0.49
CA GLU A 37 -8.96 12.23 -0.50
C GLU A 37 -8.66 10.73 -0.40
N GLY A 38 -7.65 10.26 -1.15
CA GLY A 38 -7.19 8.88 -1.10
C GLY A 38 -6.58 8.49 0.24
N ALA A 39 -5.86 9.40 0.91
CA ALA A 39 -5.26 9.16 2.22
C ALA A 39 -6.29 9.10 3.37
N GLY A 40 -7.49 9.67 3.15
CA GLY A 40 -8.64 9.52 4.03
C GLY A 40 -9.32 8.15 3.89
N MET A 41 -9.50 7.68 2.66
CA MET A 41 -10.23 6.43 2.34
C MET A 41 -9.36 5.17 2.30
N PHE A 42 -8.07 5.31 2.06
CA PHE A 42 -7.13 4.20 1.91
C PHE A 42 -5.92 4.39 2.81
N SER A 43 -5.36 3.27 3.25
CA SER A 43 -4.09 3.22 3.95
C SER A 43 -3.10 2.38 3.14
N ILE A 44 -1.81 2.68 3.26
CA ILE A 44 -0.76 1.92 2.62
C ILE A 44 0.26 1.47 3.66
N SER A 45 0.69 0.21 3.56
CA SER A 45 1.68 -0.39 4.47
C SER A 45 2.68 -1.19 3.67
N THR A 46 3.97 -1.06 3.99
CA THR A 46 5.01 -1.88 3.36
C THR A 46 5.11 -3.23 4.06
N ASP A 47 4.95 -4.31 3.30
CA ASP A 47 5.25 -5.67 3.72
C ASP A 47 6.77 -5.87 3.75
N LYS A 48 7.32 -6.27 4.90
CA LYS A 48 8.77 -6.42 5.07
C LYS A 48 9.31 -7.67 4.42
N ASP A 49 8.49 -8.71 4.28
CA ASP A 49 8.88 -9.99 3.70
C ASP A 49 8.97 -9.88 2.17
N THR A 50 8.00 -9.21 1.53
CA THR A 50 7.95 -9.10 0.06
C THR A 50 8.36 -7.75 -0.51
N ARG A 51 8.56 -6.72 0.35
CA ARG A 51 8.78 -5.30 -0.02
C ARG A 51 7.64 -4.70 -0.85
N GLU A 52 6.45 -5.29 -0.75
CA GLU A 52 5.27 -4.82 -1.45
C GLU A 52 4.52 -3.79 -0.60
N GLY A 53 4.03 -2.72 -1.22
CA GLY A 53 3.07 -1.81 -0.61
C GLY A 53 1.68 -2.41 -0.70
N VAL A 54 1.09 -2.77 0.44
CA VAL A 54 -0.30 -3.25 0.53
C VAL A 54 -1.21 -2.06 0.79
N ILE A 55 -2.16 -1.84 -0.11
CA ILE A 55 -3.18 -0.80 0.01
C ILE A 55 -4.42 -1.44 0.64
N THR A 56 -4.86 -0.90 1.76
CA THR A 56 -6.04 -1.36 2.49
C THR A 56 -7.10 -0.26 2.58
N LEU A 57 -8.36 -0.66 2.62
CA LEU A 57 -9.46 0.28 2.80
C LEU A 57 -9.50 0.77 4.25
N ARG A 58 -9.48 2.08 4.44
CA ARG A 58 -9.61 2.77 5.72
C ARG A 58 -11.07 3.24 5.89
N LYS A 59 -11.61 3.16 7.11
CA LYS A 59 -12.98 3.60 7.41
C LYS A 59 -13.05 5.11 7.59
#